data_AF-A0A0F9JKU4-F1
#
_entry.id   AF-A0A0F9JKU4-F1
#
_cell.length_a   1.000
_cell.length_b   1.000
_cell.length_c   1.000
_cell.angle_alpha   90.00
_cell.angle_beta   90.00
_cell.angle_gamma   90.00
#
_symmetry.space_group_name_H-M   'P 1'
#
loop_
_entity.id
_entity.type
_entity.pdbx_description
1 polymer ?
#
loop_
_entity_poly.entity_id
_entity_poly.type
_entity_poly.pdbx_seq_one_letter_code
_entity_poly.pdbx_strand_id
1 'polypeptide(L)'
;MSEDQNIIQELQAEHAKDKTKNAELATALASSNYDSNERRNLIEYQLDSAELLSKVEHFLRGDFIDTDDKGNEYWAKQKDKDLIMLNNYGVNAVLLIMGNYVDKGTALSTYDDLRINEILADLGDELVKFIFCNYEKMGMDTQNKRTRYGLIVINILHMIESTYRRALRGKTSEDINTSKIFTQSDSMGMGGATRPGSERKRSMRLFDPRTW
;
A
#
# COMPACT_ATOMS: atom_id res chain seq x y z
N MET A 1 47.57 -41.52 9.41
CA MET A 1 46.24 -41.16 8.87
C MET A 1 45.95 -39.77 9.40
N SER A 2 45.85 -38.81 8.48
CA SER A 2 46.18 -37.39 8.67
C SER A 2 45.08 -36.61 9.39
N GLU A 3 45.49 -35.58 10.12
CA GLU A 3 44.62 -34.58 10.77
C GLU A 3 43.55 -34.02 9.82
N ASP A 4 43.83 -33.96 8.52
CA ASP A 4 42.89 -33.58 7.47
C ASP A 4 41.63 -34.45 7.43
N GLN A 5 41.73 -35.75 7.72
CA GLN A 5 40.56 -36.64 7.75
C GLN A 5 39.65 -36.34 8.95
N ASN A 6 40.23 -35.93 10.08
CA ASN A 6 39.46 -35.54 11.26
C ASN A 6 38.75 -34.19 11.02
N ILE A 7 39.42 -33.24 10.37
CA ILE A 7 38.85 -31.92 10.03
C ILE A 7 37.67 -32.07 9.06
N ILE A 8 37.79 -32.92 8.03
CA ILE A 8 36.70 -33.19 7.08
C ILE A 8 35.50 -33.81 7.79
N GLN A 9 35.74 -34.72 8.73
CA GLN A 9 34.67 -35.39 9.47
C GLN A 9 33.95 -34.43 10.43
N GLU A 10 34.69 -33.51 11.06
CA GLU A 10 34.12 -32.45 11.91
C GLU A 10 33.26 -31.47 11.10
N LEU A 11 33.74 -31.01 9.94
CA LEU A 11 32.98 -30.15 9.03
C LEU A 11 31.71 -30.81 8.51
N GLN A 12 31.74 -32.12 8.25
CA GLN A 12 30.54 -32.88 7.84
C GLN A 12 29.52 -33.00 8.98
N ALA A 13 29.99 -33.17 10.22
CA ALA A 13 29.12 -33.22 11.40
C ALA A 13 28.48 -31.85 11.69
N GLU A 14 29.23 -30.77 11.52
CA GLU A 14 28.73 -29.40 11.66
C GLU A 14 27.67 -29.09 10.59
N HIS A 15 27.95 -29.41 9.32
CA HIS A 15 26.97 -29.26 8.24
C HIS A 15 25.68 -30.06 8.45
N ALA A 16 25.77 -31.26 9.03
CA ALA A 16 24.60 -32.06 9.36
C ALA A 16 23.77 -31.40 10.46
N LYS A 17 24.42 -30.84 11.49
CA LYS A 17 23.79 -30.12 12.60
C LYS A 17 23.10 -28.83 12.15
N ASP A 18 23.69 -28.09 11.22
CA ASP A 18 23.09 -26.90 10.66
C ASP A 18 21.87 -27.23 9.79
N LYS A 19 21.93 -28.32 9.03
CA LYS A 19 20.76 -28.81 8.29
C LYS A 19 19.61 -29.20 9.21
N THR A 20 19.88 -29.87 10.33
CA THR A 20 18.82 -30.22 11.29
C THR A 20 18.25 -28.97 11.96
N LYS A 21 19.09 -28.00 12.35
CA LYS A 21 18.64 -26.74 12.95
C LYS A 21 17.80 -25.91 11.98
N ASN A 22 18.19 -25.84 10.70
CA ASN A 22 17.40 -25.20 9.66
C ASN A 22 16.08 -25.93 9.40
N ALA A 23 16.06 -27.26 9.42
CA ALA A 23 14.83 -28.04 9.30
C ALA A 23 13.87 -27.82 10.49
N GLU A 24 14.41 -27.73 11.72
CA GLU A 24 13.64 -27.41 12.92
C GLU A 24 13.09 -25.98 12.88
N LEU A 25 13.89 -24.99 12.47
CA LEU A 25 13.44 -23.61 12.30
C LEU A 25 12.36 -23.50 11.21
N ALA A 26 12.55 -24.19 10.08
CA ALA A 26 11.54 -24.26 9.02
C ALA A 26 10.23 -24.92 9.50
N THR A 27 10.33 -25.95 10.34
CA THR A 27 9.16 -26.62 10.93
C THR A 27 8.46 -25.73 11.95
N ALA A 28 9.21 -25.02 12.80
CA ALA A 28 8.68 -24.07 13.76
C ALA A 28 7.96 -22.91 13.05
N LEU A 29 8.54 -22.36 11.97
CA LEU A 29 7.93 -21.34 11.13
C LEU A 29 6.68 -21.85 10.41
N ALA A 30 6.69 -23.08 9.87
CA ALA A 30 5.54 -23.70 9.22
C ALA A 30 4.39 -24.01 10.21
N SER A 31 4.71 -24.30 11.47
CA SER A 31 3.71 -24.50 12.54
C SER A 31 3.12 -23.19 13.08
N SER A 32 3.78 -22.06 12.82
CA SER A 32 3.13 -20.75 12.90
C SER A 32 2.34 -20.55 11.61
N ASN A 33 1.09 -20.99 11.60
CA ASN A 33 0.11 -20.65 10.58
C ASN A 33 -0.12 -19.12 10.62
N TYR A 34 0.82 -18.36 10.09
CA TYR A 34 0.70 -16.93 9.88
C TYR A 34 -0.37 -16.71 8.82
N ASP A 35 -1.43 -16.06 9.26
CA ASP A 35 -2.73 -16.05 8.63
C ASP A 35 -2.67 -15.55 7.17
N SER A 36 -3.07 -16.39 6.24
CA SER A 36 -3.24 -16.02 4.83
C SER A 36 -4.21 -14.84 4.63
N ASN A 37 -5.06 -14.52 5.62
CA ASN A 37 -5.92 -13.34 5.59
C ASN A 37 -5.17 -12.02 5.87
N GLU A 38 -4.20 -11.97 6.78
CA GLU A 38 -3.43 -10.74 7.04
C GLU A 38 -2.61 -10.31 5.81
N ARG A 39 -2.17 -11.26 4.98
CA ARG A 39 -1.35 -11.00 3.80
C ARG A 39 -2.14 -10.41 2.62
N ARG A 40 -3.42 -10.76 2.48
CA ARG A 40 -4.31 -10.12 1.49
C ARG A 40 -4.47 -8.63 1.80
N ASN A 41 -4.60 -8.32 3.10
CA ASN A 41 -4.74 -6.94 3.55
C ASN A 41 -3.48 -6.12 3.22
N LEU A 42 -2.27 -6.67 3.36
CA LEU A 42 -1.03 -5.92 3.11
C LEU A 42 -0.88 -5.42 1.65
N ILE A 43 -1.22 -6.29 0.68
CA ILE A 43 -1.19 -5.93 -0.75
C ILE A 43 -2.29 -4.91 -1.08
N GLU A 44 -3.45 -5.06 -0.46
CA GLU A 44 -4.55 -4.11 -0.61
C GLU A 44 -4.19 -2.73 -0.04
N TYR A 45 -3.50 -2.69 1.11
CA TYR A 45 -2.97 -1.45 1.69
C TYR A 45 -1.91 -0.79 0.80
N GLN A 46 -1.05 -1.56 0.13
CA GLN A 46 -0.03 -1.01 -0.78
C GLN A 46 -0.62 -0.35 -2.05
N LEU A 47 -1.80 -0.80 -2.47
CA LEU A 47 -2.53 -0.27 -3.63
C LEU A 47 -3.58 0.77 -3.25
N ASP A 48 -3.78 1.07 -1.96
CA ASP A 48 -4.84 1.97 -1.55
C ASP A 48 -4.50 3.43 -1.88
N SER A 49 -5.32 4.03 -2.74
CA SER A 49 -5.25 5.45 -3.10
C SER A 49 -6.05 6.34 -2.16
N ALA A 50 -6.84 5.78 -1.24
CA ALA A 50 -7.70 6.55 -0.34
C ALA A 50 -6.90 7.47 0.59
N GLU A 51 -5.80 6.97 1.17
CA GLU A 51 -4.93 7.78 2.03
C GLU A 51 -4.30 8.95 1.24
N LEU A 52 -3.90 8.69 -0.01
CA LEU A 52 -3.34 9.69 -0.90
C LEU A 52 -4.36 10.80 -1.20
N LEU A 53 -5.59 10.41 -1.58
CA LEU A 53 -6.68 11.35 -1.86
C LEU A 53 -7.08 12.15 -0.63
N SER A 54 -7.10 11.51 0.56
CA SER A 54 -7.35 12.20 1.83
C SER A 54 -6.28 13.25 2.15
N LYS A 55 -5.00 12.93 1.95
CA LYS A 55 -3.91 13.92 2.11
C LYS A 55 -4.07 15.11 1.16
N VAL A 56 -4.50 14.85 -0.07
CA VAL A 56 -4.76 15.92 -1.04
C VAL A 56 -5.97 16.75 -0.65
N GLU A 57 -7.04 16.12 -0.17
CA GLU A 57 -8.20 16.84 0.36
C GLU A 57 -7.78 17.82 1.46
N HIS A 58 -7.04 17.35 2.46
CA HIS A 58 -6.53 18.17 3.56
C HIS A 58 -5.62 19.29 3.05
N PHE A 59 -4.72 19.00 2.11
CA PHE A 59 -3.87 20.01 1.48
C PHE A 59 -4.68 21.10 0.77
N LEU A 60 -5.69 20.73 -0.03
CA LEU A 60 -6.53 21.68 -0.77
C LEU A 60 -7.42 22.53 0.15
N ARG A 61 -7.82 21.98 1.30
CA ARG A 61 -8.53 22.71 2.36
C ARG A 61 -7.61 23.64 3.16
N GLY A 62 -6.30 23.38 3.14
CA GLY A 62 -5.31 24.08 3.97
C GLY A 62 -5.29 23.59 5.42
N ASP A 63 -5.75 22.37 5.67
CA ASP A 63 -5.69 21.73 6.98
C ASP A 63 -4.23 21.47 7.38
N PHE A 64 -3.99 21.43 8.69
CA PHE A 64 -2.65 21.20 9.26
C PHE A 64 -2.68 20.06 10.27
N ILE A 65 -1.53 19.44 10.49
CA ILE A 65 -1.38 18.40 11.51
C ILE A 65 -1.20 19.09 12.85
N ASP A 66 -2.03 18.73 13.82
CA ASP A 66 -1.95 19.18 15.20
C ASP A 66 -1.86 17.96 16.13
N THR A 67 -1.38 18.17 17.36
CA THR A 67 -1.18 17.10 18.34
C THR A 67 -2.17 17.28 19.50
N ASP A 68 -2.88 16.21 19.86
CA ASP A 68 -3.77 16.22 21.03
C ASP A 68 -2.99 16.16 22.35
N ASP A 69 -3.68 16.37 23.48
CA ASP A 69 -3.10 16.30 24.84
C ASP A 69 -2.50 14.90 25.18
N LYS A 70 -2.76 13.89 24.35
CA LYS A 70 -2.28 12.50 24.51
C LYS A 70 -1.13 12.16 23.55
N GLY A 71 -0.68 13.11 22.73
CA GLY A 71 0.40 12.91 21.76
C GLY A 71 -0.03 12.29 20.43
N ASN A 72 -1.32 12.16 20.15
CA ASN A 72 -1.81 11.67 18.86
C ASN A 72 -1.91 12.81 17.84
N GLU A 73 -1.45 12.55 16.62
CA GLU A 73 -1.57 13.48 15.49
C GLU A 73 -2.96 13.41 14.85
N TYR A 74 -3.55 14.56 14.56
CA TYR A 74 -4.82 14.66 13.85
C TYR A 74 -4.83 15.85 12.88
N TRP A 75 -5.67 15.77 11.85
CA TRP A 75 -5.87 16.87 10.91
C TRP A 75 -6.81 17.92 11.52
N ALA A 76 -6.27 19.07 11.88
CA ALA A 76 -7.00 20.22 12.38
C ALA A 76 -7.47 21.11 11.22
N LYS A 77 -8.74 21.55 11.29
CA LYS A 77 -9.34 22.42 10.28
C LYS A 77 -8.81 23.84 10.38
N GLN A 78 -8.46 24.43 9.25
CA GLN A 78 -8.06 25.83 9.20
C GLN A 78 -9.25 26.76 9.51
N LYS A 79 -9.06 27.65 10.49
CA LYS A 79 -10.08 28.65 10.88
C LYS A 79 -9.96 29.94 10.09
N ASP A 80 -8.75 30.27 9.66
CA ASP A 80 -8.50 31.48 8.89
C ASP A 80 -8.95 31.30 7.42
N LYS A 81 -9.91 32.13 7.00
CA LYS A 81 -10.46 32.10 5.65
C LYS A 81 -9.44 32.46 4.58
N ASP A 82 -8.40 33.21 4.92
CA ASP A 82 -7.37 33.62 3.96
C ASP A 82 -6.36 32.50 3.68
N LEU A 83 -6.20 31.58 4.64
CA LEU A 83 -5.33 30.41 4.51
C LEU A 83 -6.02 29.22 3.82
N ILE A 84 -7.35 29.17 3.81
CA ILE A 84 -8.11 28.16 3.06
C ILE A 84 -7.95 28.41 1.56
N MET A 85 -7.30 27.49 0.85
CA MET A 85 -7.00 27.65 -0.58
C MET A 85 -8.25 27.55 -1.46
N LEU A 86 -9.02 26.47 -1.28
CA LEU A 86 -10.24 26.19 -2.05
C LEU A 86 -11.43 25.99 -1.12
N ASN A 87 -12.61 26.38 -1.58
CA ASN A 87 -13.87 26.03 -0.91
C ASN A 87 -14.26 24.57 -1.18
N ASN A 88 -15.32 24.09 -0.54
CA ASN A 88 -15.81 22.70 -0.70
C ASN A 88 -16.08 22.32 -2.17
N TYR A 89 -16.57 23.27 -2.97
CA TYR A 89 -16.83 23.03 -4.39
C TYR A 89 -15.53 22.78 -5.15
N GLY A 90 -14.52 23.64 -4.97
CA GLY A 90 -13.22 23.50 -5.63
C GLY A 90 -12.49 22.24 -5.21
N VAL A 91 -12.47 21.92 -3.91
CA VAL A 91 -11.87 20.69 -3.37
C VAL A 91 -12.52 19.46 -4.03
N ASN A 92 -13.85 19.38 -4.03
CA ASN A 92 -14.56 18.23 -4.60
C ASN A 92 -14.33 18.10 -6.11
N ALA A 93 -14.32 19.22 -6.84
CA ALA A 93 -14.08 19.21 -8.28
C ALA A 93 -12.66 18.72 -8.63
N VAL A 94 -11.65 19.16 -7.89
CA VAL A 94 -10.26 18.70 -8.06
C VAL A 94 -10.14 17.22 -7.68
N LEU A 95 -10.71 16.80 -6.56
CA LEU A 95 -10.69 15.39 -6.15
C LEU A 95 -11.37 14.47 -7.17
N LEU A 96 -12.46 14.91 -7.79
CA LEU A 96 -13.13 14.17 -8.86
C LEU A 96 -12.21 13.97 -10.06
N ILE A 97 -11.49 15.02 -10.48
CA ILE A 97 -10.50 14.90 -11.56
C ILE A 97 -9.40 13.93 -11.14
N MET A 98 -8.82 14.10 -9.95
CA MET A 98 -7.74 13.25 -9.46
C MET A 98 -8.14 11.78 -9.31
N GLY A 99 -9.36 11.49 -8.85
CA GLY A 99 -9.86 10.13 -8.70
C GLY A 99 -9.88 9.33 -10.01
N ASN A 100 -9.98 10.02 -11.16
CA ASN A 100 -9.90 9.36 -12.47
C ASN A 100 -8.46 8.95 -12.86
N TYR A 101 -7.44 9.61 -12.29
CA TYR A 101 -6.03 9.34 -12.59
C TYR A 101 -5.35 8.50 -11.51
N VAL A 102 -5.81 8.59 -10.27
CA VAL A 102 -5.28 7.88 -9.10
C VAL A 102 -6.20 6.70 -8.75
N ASP A 103 -6.07 5.62 -9.52
CA ASP A 103 -6.79 4.37 -9.27
C ASP A 103 -5.83 3.17 -9.17
N LYS A 104 -6.29 2.09 -8.52
CA LYS A 104 -5.62 0.79 -8.44
C LYS A 104 -5.27 0.26 -9.84
N GLY A 105 -6.17 0.48 -10.82
CA GLY A 105 -5.92 0.10 -12.21
C GLY A 105 -4.70 0.80 -12.81
N THR A 106 -4.55 2.11 -12.55
CA THR A 106 -3.39 2.88 -13.00
C THR A 106 -2.10 2.33 -12.39
N ALA A 107 -2.08 2.04 -11.09
CA ALA A 107 -0.90 1.54 -10.38
C ALA A 107 -0.42 0.15 -10.85
N LEU A 108 -1.33 -0.69 -11.35
CA LEU A 108 -1.04 -2.05 -11.83
C LEU A 108 -0.79 -2.13 -13.34
N SER A 109 -1.01 -1.04 -14.07
CA SER A 109 -0.79 -0.98 -15.51
C SER A 109 0.71 -0.94 -15.85
N THR A 110 1.03 -1.17 -17.12
CA THR A 110 2.39 -1.02 -17.64
C THR A 110 2.46 0.26 -18.46
N TYR A 111 3.12 1.28 -17.92
CA TYR A 111 3.35 2.53 -18.64
C TYR A 111 4.83 2.73 -18.97
N ASP A 112 5.06 3.37 -20.11
CA ASP A 112 6.37 3.90 -20.50
C ASP A 112 6.56 5.32 -19.96
N ASP A 113 7.81 5.70 -19.67
CA ASP A 113 8.14 7.05 -19.16
C ASP A 113 7.62 8.16 -20.08
N LEU A 114 7.75 7.99 -21.40
CA LEU A 114 7.25 8.95 -22.39
C LEU A 114 5.74 9.12 -22.27
N ARG A 115 5.01 8.01 -22.13
CA ARG A 115 3.55 8.03 -22.02
C ARG A 115 3.08 8.71 -20.73
N ILE A 116 3.79 8.49 -19.62
CA ILE A 116 3.50 9.18 -18.35
C ILE A 116 3.67 10.69 -18.53
N ASN A 117 4.76 11.13 -19.16
CA ASN A 117 5.03 12.55 -19.37
C ASN A 117 4.00 13.23 -20.29
N GLU A 118 3.55 12.54 -21.35
CA GLU A 118 2.45 13.02 -22.21
C GLU A 118 1.16 13.24 -21.40
N ILE A 119 0.76 12.24 -20.60
CA ILE A 119 -0.43 12.32 -19.77
C ILE A 119 -0.32 13.48 -18.77
N LEU A 120 0.84 13.65 -18.13
CA LEU A 120 1.07 14.73 -17.17
C LEU A 120 1.07 16.11 -17.82
N ALA A 121 1.61 16.24 -19.04
CA ALA A 121 1.61 17.50 -19.79
C ALA A 121 0.16 17.90 -20.16
N ASP A 122 -0.59 16.98 -20.78
CA ASP A 122 -1.98 17.20 -21.17
C ASP A 122 -2.85 17.52 -19.96
N LEU A 123 -2.70 16.74 -18.88
CA LEU A 123 -3.43 16.97 -17.64
C LEU A 123 -3.07 18.30 -16.98
N GLY A 124 -1.79 18.68 -17.00
CA GLY A 124 -1.31 19.94 -16.44
C GLY A 124 -1.97 21.13 -17.13
N ASP A 125 -1.98 21.12 -18.46
CA ASP A 125 -2.61 22.18 -19.26
C ASP A 125 -4.12 22.27 -19.01
N GLU A 126 -4.82 21.13 -18.96
CA GLU A 126 -6.26 21.09 -18.68
C GLU A 126 -6.59 21.49 -17.23
N LEU A 127 -5.77 21.12 -16.24
CA LEU A 127 -5.94 21.55 -14.85
C LEU A 127 -5.75 23.06 -14.70
N VAL A 128 -4.74 23.64 -15.35
CA VAL A 128 -4.52 25.09 -15.36
C VAL A 128 -5.74 25.80 -15.94
N LYS A 129 -6.22 25.38 -17.11
CA LYS A 129 -7.42 25.96 -17.73
C LYS A 129 -8.64 25.80 -16.83
N PHE A 130 -8.84 24.61 -16.26
CA PHE A 130 -9.98 24.32 -15.40
C PHE A 130 -10.04 25.22 -14.16
N ILE A 131 -8.92 25.32 -13.44
CA ILE A 131 -8.81 26.18 -12.25
C ILE A 131 -8.95 27.65 -12.65
N PHE A 132 -8.27 28.08 -13.73
CA PHE A 132 -8.35 29.45 -14.20
C PHE A 132 -9.76 29.86 -14.66
N CYS A 133 -10.53 28.98 -15.29
CA CYS A 133 -11.90 29.29 -15.68
C CYS A 133 -12.89 29.28 -14.50
N ASN A 134 -12.53 28.64 -13.37
CA ASN A 134 -13.44 28.44 -12.24
C ASN A 134 -12.96 29.06 -10.92
N TYR A 135 -11.87 29.85 -10.91
CA TYR A 135 -11.23 30.32 -9.68
C TYR A 135 -12.20 31.08 -8.75
N GLU A 136 -13.14 31.85 -9.31
CA GLU A 136 -14.17 32.58 -8.53
C GLU A 136 -15.12 31.61 -7.83
N LYS A 137 -15.63 30.61 -8.55
CA LYS A 137 -16.52 29.59 -7.98
C LYS A 137 -15.81 28.73 -6.93
N MET A 138 -14.49 28.58 -7.05
CA MET A 138 -13.65 27.85 -6.12
C MET A 138 -13.27 28.65 -4.86
N GLY A 139 -13.67 29.92 -4.76
CA GLY A 139 -13.40 30.78 -3.59
C GLY A 139 -11.97 31.35 -3.56
N MET A 140 -11.32 31.45 -4.72
CA MET A 140 -10.00 32.08 -4.87
C MET A 140 -10.14 33.60 -5.04
N ASP A 141 -10.83 34.22 -4.07
CA ASP A 141 -11.26 35.62 -4.17
C ASP A 141 -10.12 36.61 -3.94
N THR A 142 -9.12 36.22 -3.14
CA THR A 142 -7.99 37.08 -2.77
C THR A 142 -6.81 36.92 -3.74
N GLN A 143 -6.06 38.01 -3.94
CA GLN A 143 -4.87 37.99 -4.80
C GLN A 143 -3.84 36.96 -4.34
N ASN A 144 -3.67 36.77 -3.03
CA ASN A 144 -2.76 35.76 -2.47
C ASN A 144 -3.17 34.32 -2.82
N LYS A 145 -4.47 34.01 -2.87
CA LYS A 145 -4.94 32.69 -3.33
C LYS A 145 -4.68 32.51 -4.82
N ARG A 146 -4.97 33.56 -5.62
CA ARG A 146 -4.77 33.55 -7.07
C ARG A 146 -3.32 33.43 -7.49
N THR A 147 -2.35 33.90 -6.71
CA THR A 147 -0.93 33.70 -7.05
C THR A 147 -0.43 32.28 -6.74
N ARG A 148 -1.10 31.56 -5.84
CA ARG A 148 -0.69 30.23 -5.37
C ARG A 148 -1.27 29.07 -6.19
N TYR A 149 -2.22 29.30 -7.10
CA TYR A 149 -2.85 28.21 -7.86
C TYR A 149 -1.85 27.37 -8.67
N GLY A 150 -0.77 27.97 -9.17
CA GLY A 150 0.28 27.22 -9.87
C GLY A 150 0.93 26.15 -8.99
N LEU A 151 1.12 26.43 -7.70
CA LEU A 151 1.63 25.45 -6.73
C LEU A 151 0.62 24.33 -6.48
N ILE A 152 -0.68 24.64 -6.52
CA ILE A 152 -1.74 23.64 -6.40
C ILE A 152 -1.65 22.66 -7.58
N VAL A 153 -1.55 23.17 -8.81
CA VAL A 153 -1.41 22.34 -10.01
C VAL A 153 -0.17 21.46 -9.94
N ILE A 154 0.99 22.03 -9.61
CA ILE A 154 2.26 21.29 -9.51
C ILE A 154 2.15 20.17 -8.47
N ASN A 155 1.58 20.45 -7.29
CA ASN A 155 1.42 19.44 -6.26
C ASN A 155 0.47 18.31 -6.71
N ILE A 156 -0.62 18.62 -7.38
CA ILE A 156 -1.53 17.61 -7.94
C ILE A 156 -0.77 16.73 -8.96
N LEU A 157 -0.01 17.35 -9.88
CA LEU A 157 0.77 16.61 -10.88
C LEU A 157 1.82 15.71 -10.24
N HIS A 158 2.56 16.16 -9.24
CA HIS A 158 3.53 15.31 -8.52
C HIS A 158 2.88 14.11 -7.84
N MET A 159 1.69 14.27 -7.28
CA MET A 159 0.96 13.18 -6.63
C MET A 159 0.49 12.13 -7.64
N ILE A 160 0.02 12.59 -8.80
CA ILE A 160 -0.37 11.73 -9.91
C ILE A 160 0.87 11.04 -10.49
N GLU A 161 1.94 11.77 -10.77
CA GLU A 161 3.22 11.24 -11.23
C GLU A 161 3.73 10.15 -10.29
N SER A 162 3.72 10.37 -8.97
CA SER A 162 4.11 9.37 -7.99
C SER A 162 3.33 8.07 -8.13
N THR A 163 2.02 8.17 -8.41
CA THR A 163 1.16 7.00 -8.66
C THR A 163 1.53 6.29 -9.97
N TYR A 164 1.73 7.04 -11.06
CA TYR A 164 2.14 6.47 -12.35
C TYR A 164 3.54 5.85 -12.32
N ARG A 165 4.47 6.41 -11.53
CA ARG A 165 5.81 5.83 -11.36
C ARG A 165 5.79 4.47 -10.67
N ARG A 166 4.77 4.15 -9.86
CA ARG A 166 4.56 2.79 -9.34
C ARG A 166 4.19 1.81 -10.46
N ALA A 167 3.47 2.29 -11.47
CA ALA A 167 3.09 1.52 -12.64
C ALA A 167 4.20 1.41 -13.69
N LEU A 168 5.36 2.05 -13.46
CA LEU A 168 6.45 2.07 -14.41
C LEU A 168 6.94 0.64 -14.67
N ARG A 169 6.87 0.23 -15.95
CA ARG A 169 7.26 -1.11 -16.42
C ARG A 169 6.57 -2.26 -15.66
N GLY A 170 5.39 -2.04 -15.09
CA GLY A 170 4.66 -3.08 -14.36
C GLY A 170 5.35 -3.57 -13.09
N LYS A 171 6.35 -2.83 -12.58
CA LYS A 171 7.16 -3.23 -11.41
C LYS A 171 6.28 -3.57 -10.20
N THR A 172 5.25 -2.78 -9.92
CA THR A 172 4.32 -3.08 -8.82
C THR A 172 3.59 -4.41 -9.02
N SER A 173 3.18 -4.74 -10.25
CA SER A 173 2.56 -6.04 -10.53
C SER A 173 3.56 -7.19 -10.40
N GLU A 174 4.82 -7.00 -10.82
CA GLU A 174 5.89 -7.98 -10.64
C GLU A 174 6.23 -8.20 -9.16
N ASP A 175 6.35 -7.13 -8.38
CA ASP A 175 6.60 -7.16 -6.94
C ASP A 175 5.47 -7.91 -6.21
N ILE A 176 4.21 -7.68 -6.60
CA ILE A 176 3.06 -8.41 -6.05
C ILE A 176 3.11 -9.90 -6.43
N ASN A 177 3.44 -10.22 -7.67
CA ASN A 177 3.47 -11.61 -8.15
C ASN A 177 4.64 -12.40 -7.56
N THR A 178 5.82 -11.80 -7.44
CA THR A 178 7.00 -12.41 -6.79
C THR A 178 6.76 -12.63 -5.30
N SER A 179 6.12 -11.68 -4.61
CA SER A 179 5.72 -11.82 -3.20
C SER A 179 4.74 -12.99 -2.97
N LYS A 180 3.86 -13.29 -3.95
CA LYS A 180 2.97 -14.47 -3.90
C LYS A 180 3.71 -15.78 -4.11
N ILE A 181 4.74 -15.81 -4.96
CA ILE A 181 5.51 -17.03 -5.27
C ILE A 181 6.37 -17.43 -4.07
N PHE A 182 7.06 -16.46 -3.44
CA PHE A 182 7.90 -16.72 -2.27
C PHE A 182 7.11 -17.30 -1.09
N THR A 183 5.83 -16.96 -0.99
CA THR A 183 4.94 -17.49 0.05
C THR A 183 4.35 -18.87 -0.26
N GLN A 184 4.36 -19.31 -1.51
CA GLN A 184 3.93 -20.66 -1.90
C GLN A 184 5.08 -21.67 -1.99
N SER A 185 6.29 -21.23 -2.37
CA SER A 185 7.46 -22.11 -2.48
C SER A 185 7.88 -22.72 -1.15
N ASP A 186 7.61 -22.05 -0.03
CA ASP A 186 7.84 -22.59 1.31
C ASP A 186 6.83 -23.68 1.72
N SER A 187 5.72 -23.86 0.98
CA SER A 187 4.73 -24.92 1.27
C SER A 187 4.84 -26.16 0.36
N MET A 188 5.63 -26.09 -0.72
CA MET A 188 5.67 -27.12 -1.77
C MET A 188 6.86 -28.09 -1.67
N GLY A 189 7.45 -28.24 -0.47
CA GLY A 189 8.61 -29.10 -0.21
C GLY A 189 8.37 -30.35 0.66
N MET A 190 7.14 -30.68 1.06
CA MET A 190 6.84 -31.88 1.87
C MET A 190 5.55 -32.58 1.44
N GLY A 191 5.52 -33.08 0.21
CA GLY A 191 4.55 -34.08 -0.22
C GLY A 191 5.15 -35.48 -0.12
N GLY A 192 4.75 -36.28 0.88
CA GLY A 192 4.98 -37.73 0.83
C GLY A 192 5.16 -38.48 2.14
N ALA A 193 4.27 -38.32 3.13
CA ALA A 193 4.08 -39.35 4.15
C ALA A 193 2.62 -39.36 4.62
N THR A 194 1.83 -40.25 4.04
CA THR A 194 0.53 -40.72 4.54
C THR A 194 0.63 -41.08 6.02
N ARG A 195 0.04 -40.26 6.90
CA ARG A 195 -0.24 -40.62 8.28
C ARG A 195 -1.68 -41.17 8.38
N PRO A 196 -1.90 -42.36 8.94
CA PRO A 196 -3.23 -42.91 9.13
C PRO A 196 -3.92 -42.25 10.33
N GLY A 197 -5.21 -41.96 10.13
CA GLY A 197 -6.27 -41.76 11.12
C GLY A 197 -5.90 -41.22 12.51
N SER A 198 -6.13 -39.92 12.73
CA SER A 198 -6.46 -39.41 14.06
C SER A 198 -7.97 -39.16 14.15
N GLU A 199 -8.60 -39.88 15.08
CA GLU A 199 -10.02 -39.81 15.36
C GLU A 199 -10.43 -38.42 15.85
N ARG A 200 -11.42 -37.82 15.17
CA ARG A 200 -12.08 -36.60 15.62
C ARG A 200 -12.88 -36.88 16.90
N LYS A 201 -12.39 -36.41 18.04
CA LYS A 201 -13.18 -36.35 19.28
C LYS A 201 -14.41 -35.47 19.05
N ARG A 202 -15.60 -36.08 19.06
CA ARG A 202 -16.89 -35.38 19.07
C ARG A 202 -17.02 -34.60 20.38
N SER A 203 -17.16 -33.28 20.28
CA SER A 203 -17.46 -32.44 21.44
C SER A 203 -18.92 -32.70 21.86
N MET A 204 -19.14 -33.09 23.13
CA MET A 204 -20.48 -33.20 23.68
C MET A 204 -21.06 -31.81 23.91
N ARG A 205 -22.15 -31.47 23.22
CA ARG A 205 -22.98 -30.29 23.50
C ARG A 205 -24.12 -30.73 24.39
N LEU A 206 -23.97 -30.56 25.70
CA LEU A 206 -24.98 -30.97 26.68
C LEU A 206 -26.06 -29.91 26.96
N PHE A 207 -25.97 -28.72 26.34
CA PHE A 207 -26.89 -27.61 26.58
C PHE A 207 -27.10 -26.75 25.33
N ASP A 208 -27.65 -27.33 24.26
CA ASP A 208 -28.15 -26.55 23.12
C ASP A 208 -29.67 -26.32 23.30
N PRO A 209 -30.13 -25.10 23.62
CA PRO A 209 -31.54 -24.80 23.90
C PRO A 209 -32.44 -24.79 22.66
N ARG A 210 -31.96 -25.32 21.52
CA ARG A 210 -32.72 -25.44 20.26
C ARG A 210 -33.35 -26.81 20.06
N THR A 211 -33.21 -27.74 21.01
CA THR A 211 -33.79 -29.08 20.96
C THR A 211 -34.87 -29.33 22.03
N TRP A 212 -35.47 -28.28 22.57
CA TRP A 212 -36.66 -28.34 23.44
C TRP A 212 -37.77 -27.48 22.81
#